data_AF-A0A2V7VI54-F1
#
_entry.id   AF-A0A2V7VI54-F1
#
_cell.length_a   1.000
_cell.length_b   1.000
_cell.length_c   1.000
_cell.angle_alpha   90.00
_cell.angle_beta   90.00
_cell.angle_gamma   90.00
#
_symmetry.space_group_name_H-M   'P 1'
#
loop_
_entity.id
_entity.type
_entity.pdbx_description
1 polymer ?
#
loop_
_entity_poly.entity_id
_entity_poly.type
_entity_poly.pdbx_seq_one_letter_code
_entity_poly.pdbx_strand_id
1 'polypeptide(L)'
;MDEERRSVNFTVVPDDDATVPRIYSNFCSIQNSPFDFTLTFCEMLPLSERELREAQTTHLVRAPVRARVVVPVQMLPGLIAALQENHRLYQESFGPTKGPLH
;
A
#
# COMPACT_ATOMS: atom_id res chain seq x y z
N MET A 1 -15.54 -23.88 -38.79
CA MET A 1 -14.11 -23.83 -38.48
C MET A 1 -13.99 -22.89 -37.30
N ASP A 2 -13.90 -23.47 -36.10
CA ASP A 2 -13.72 -22.69 -34.88
C ASP A 2 -12.29 -22.15 -34.88
N GLU A 3 -12.14 -20.83 -34.98
CA GLU A 3 -10.86 -20.18 -34.72
C GLU A 3 -10.47 -20.47 -33.26
N GLU A 4 -9.55 -21.43 -33.09
CA GLU A 4 -8.82 -21.66 -31.86
C GLU A 4 -8.28 -20.33 -31.37
N ARG A 5 -8.96 -19.74 -30.38
CA ARG A 5 -8.51 -18.53 -29.68
C ARG A 5 -7.19 -18.87 -29.00
N ARG A 6 -6.06 -18.57 -29.68
CA ARG A 6 -4.72 -18.68 -29.11
C ARG A 6 -4.67 -17.86 -27.83
N SER A 7 -4.66 -18.55 -26.69
CA SER A 7 -4.28 -17.96 -25.41
C SER A 7 -2.78 -17.66 -25.47
N VAL A 8 -2.43 -16.38 -25.41
CA VAL A 8 -1.04 -15.95 -25.32
C VAL A 8 -0.73 -15.72 -23.84
N ASN A 9 0.34 -16.34 -23.34
CA ASN A 9 0.88 -16.00 -22.03
C ASN A 9 1.69 -14.71 -22.18
N PHE A 10 1.37 -13.69 -21.39
CA PHE A 10 2.14 -12.45 -21.34
C PHE A 10 2.51 -12.13 -19.90
N THR A 11 3.72 -11.62 -19.72
CA THR A 11 4.17 -11.07 -18.44
C THR A 11 3.91 -9.57 -18.47
N VAL A 12 3.07 -9.09 -17.56
CA VAL A 12 2.89 -7.65 -17.37
C VAL A 12 4.11 -7.15 -16.61
N VAL A 13 4.85 -6.23 -17.23
CA VAL A 13 5.94 -5.49 -16.57
C VAL A 13 5.49 -4.04 -16.38
N PRO A 14 5.86 -3.40 -15.26
CA PRO A 14 5.70 -1.95 -15.13
C PRO A 14 6.41 -1.23 -16.27
N ASP A 15 5.77 -0.21 -16.83
CA ASP A 15 6.40 0.72 -17.76
C ASP A 15 7.03 1.85 -16.93
N ASP A 16 8.35 1.84 -16.83
CA ASP A 16 9.14 2.78 -16.04
C ASP A 16 9.33 4.14 -16.74
N ASP A 17 8.83 4.31 -17.98
CA ASP A 17 9.06 5.51 -18.80
C ASP A 17 8.19 6.73 -18.40
N ALA A 18 7.50 6.67 -17.25
CA ALA A 18 6.39 7.57 -16.96
C ALA A 18 6.63 8.56 -15.83
N THR A 19 6.15 9.78 -16.10
CA THR A 19 5.94 10.99 -15.29
C THR A 19 5.16 10.80 -13.97
N VAL A 20 5.08 9.60 -13.43
CA VAL A 20 4.29 9.28 -12.22
C VAL A 20 5.10 9.69 -10.98
N PRO A 21 4.57 10.60 -10.14
CA PRO A 21 5.30 11.05 -8.97
C PRO A 21 5.45 9.92 -7.95
N ARG A 22 6.66 9.76 -7.41
CA ARG A 22 6.88 8.92 -6.23
C ARG A 22 6.18 9.56 -5.02
N ILE A 23 5.25 8.83 -4.41
CA ILE A 23 4.52 9.27 -3.22
C ILE A 23 5.13 8.61 -1.99
N TYR A 24 5.56 9.42 -1.01
CA TYR A 24 5.95 8.92 0.30
C TYR A 24 4.72 8.74 1.19
N SER A 25 4.71 7.64 1.94
CA SER A 25 3.72 7.37 2.99
C SER A 25 4.36 6.53 4.08
N ASN A 26 4.04 6.82 5.33
CA ASN A 26 4.49 6.07 6.51
C ASN A 26 3.31 5.43 7.27
N PHE A 27 2.09 5.62 6.79
CA PHE A 27 0.89 4.98 7.32
C PHE A 27 -0.02 4.54 6.17
N CYS A 28 -0.64 3.37 6.30
CA CYS A 28 -1.64 2.88 5.35
C CYS A 28 -2.86 2.36 6.12
N SER A 29 -4.02 2.95 5.84
CA SER A 29 -5.30 2.44 6.30
C SER A 29 -5.90 1.52 5.24
N ILE A 30 -6.32 0.33 5.66
CA ILE A 30 -6.91 -0.68 4.79
C ILE A 30 -8.39 -0.82 5.15
N GLN A 31 -9.24 -0.70 4.15
CA GLN A 31 -10.67 -0.95 4.24
C GLN A 31 -11.07 -1.95 3.16
N ASN A 32 -12.14 -2.71 3.37
CA ASN A 32 -12.62 -3.66 2.38
C ASN A 32 -14.13 -3.56 2.19
N SER A 33 -14.56 -3.99 1.02
CA SER A 33 -15.94 -4.26 0.64
C SER A 33 -16.03 -5.71 0.13
N PRO A 34 -17.22 -6.21 -0.25
CA PRO A 34 -17.33 -7.51 -0.94
C PRO A 34 -16.64 -7.56 -2.31
N PHE A 35 -16.29 -6.41 -2.90
CA PHE A 35 -15.79 -6.33 -4.28
C PHE A 35 -14.31 -5.94 -4.35
N ASP A 36 -13.83 -5.16 -3.38
CA ASP A 36 -12.51 -4.55 -3.41
C ASP A 36 -11.94 -4.22 -2.03
N PHE A 37 -10.67 -3.84 -2.04
CA PHE A 37 -9.94 -3.29 -0.91
C PHE A 37 -9.49 -1.87 -1.26
N THR A 38 -9.67 -0.95 -0.32
CA THR A 38 -9.17 0.42 -0.44
C THR A 38 -7.95 0.59 0.45
N LEU A 39 -6.80 0.86 -0.16
CA LEU A 39 -5.55 1.22 0.51
C LEU A 39 -5.44 2.75 0.52
N THR A 40 -5.55 3.35 1.70
CA THR A 40 -5.40 4.80 1.89
C THR A 40 -4.03 5.07 2.51
N PHE A 41 -3.10 5.56 1.69
CA PHE A 41 -1.75 5.93 2.10
C PHE A 41 -1.72 7.36 2.61
N CYS A 42 -1.20 7.53 3.82
CA CYS A 42 -1.09 8.81 4.49
C CYS A 42 0.35 9.13 4.88
N GLU A 43 0.60 10.42 5.09
CA GLU A 43 1.85 10.93 5.65
C GLU A 43 1.57 11.47 7.06
N MET A 44 1.92 10.67 8.07
CA MET A 44 1.87 11.08 9.47
C MET A 44 3.08 11.94 9.80
N LEU A 45 2.83 13.20 10.13
CA LEU A 45 3.83 14.08 10.73
C LEU A 45 3.79 13.95 12.27
N PRO A 46 4.88 14.26 12.98
CA PRO A 46 4.84 14.40 14.43
C PRO A 46 3.74 15.37 14.84
N LEU A 47 2.95 14.99 15.84
CA LEU A 47 1.83 15.81 16.30
C LEU A 47 2.33 17.10 16.94
N SER A 48 1.72 18.21 16.56
CA SER A 48 1.86 19.47 17.30
C SER A 48 1.21 19.33 18.69
N GLU A 49 1.60 20.19 19.63
CA GLU A 49 0.97 20.21 20.96
C GLU A 49 -0.55 20.43 20.90
N ARG A 50 -1.03 21.18 19.90
CA ARG A 50 -2.45 21.43 19.70
C ARG A 50 -3.18 20.13 19.32
N GLU A 51 -2.64 19.42 18.34
CA GLU A 51 -3.18 18.12 17.89
C GLU A 51 -3.09 17.08 19.01
N LEU A 52 -2.05 17.11 19.83
CA LEU A 52 -1.92 16.21 20.97
C LEU A 52 -3.02 16.45 22.02
N ARG A 53 -3.31 17.72 22.36
CA ARG A 53 -4.41 18.09 23.27
C ARG A 53 -5.78 17.69 22.70
N GLU A 54 -6.00 17.94 21.41
CA GLU A 54 -7.23 17.54 20.73
C GLU A 54 -7.37 16.00 20.70
N ALA A 55 -6.28 15.28 20.43
CA ALA A 55 -6.24 13.82 20.44
C ALA A 55 -6.45 13.23 21.83
N GLN A 56 -6.02 13.88 22.91
CA GLN A 56 -6.31 13.42 24.28
C GLN A 56 -7.81 13.42 24.60
N THR A 57 -8.57 14.33 23.99
CA THR A 57 -10.02 14.42 24.19
C THR A 57 -10.77 13.50 23.22
N THR A 58 -10.39 13.53 21.94
CA THR A 58 -11.12 12.85 20.86
C THR A 58 -10.63 11.44 20.57
N HIS A 59 -9.42 11.09 21.02
CA HIS A 59 -8.71 9.85 20.68
C HIS A 59 -8.51 9.64 19.17
N LEU A 60 -8.54 10.73 18.38
CA LEU A 60 -8.40 10.69 16.93
C LEU A 60 -7.24 11.58 16.48
N VAL A 61 -6.48 11.06 15.51
CA VAL A 61 -5.41 11.79 14.81
C VAL A 61 -5.68 11.72 13.32
N ARG A 62 -5.66 12.88 12.64
CA ARG A 62 -5.95 12.98 11.20
C ARG A 62 -4.66 13.11 10.41
N ALA A 63 -4.32 12.06 9.69
CA ALA A 63 -3.20 12.06 8.76
C ALA A 63 -3.63 12.64 7.39
N PRO A 64 -2.83 13.51 6.74
CA PRO A 64 -3.08 13.89 5.35
C PRO A 64 -2.94 12.67 4.43
N VAL A 65 -3.97 12.44 3.61
CA VAL A 65 -3.98 11.40 2.58
C VAL A 65 -3.13 11.83 1.40
N ARG A 66 -2.23 10.95 0.95
CA ARG A 66 -1.34 11.19 -0.19
C ARG A 66 -1.77 10.39 -1.42
N ALA A 67 -2.27 9.18 -1.22
CA ALA A 67 -2.83 8.36 -2.28
C ALA A 67 -3.96 7.47 -1.75
N ARG A 68 -4.90 7.15 -2.64
CA ARG A 68 -5.94 6.15 -2.38
C ARG A 68 -5.98 5.20 -3.58
N VAL A 69 -5.81 3.91 -3.31
CA VAL A 69 -5.78 2.87 -4.33
C VAL A 69 -6.89 1.87 -4.03
N VAL A 70 -7.72 1.58 -5.03
CA VAL A 70 -8.74 0.53 -4.96
C VAL A 70 -8.20 -0.70 -5.68
N VAL A 71 -8.20 -1.83 -4.99
CA VAL A 71 -7.67 -3.11 -5.44
C VAL A 71 -8.81 -4.12 -5.51
N PRO A 72 -9.14 -4.67 -6.69
CA PRO A 72 -10.17 -5.70 -6.82
C PRO A 72 -9.83 -6.94 -5.98
N VAL A 73 -10.86 -7.59 -5.41
CA VAL A 73 -10.68 -8.75 -4.53
C VAL A 73 -9.92 -9.90 -5.20
N GLN A 74 -10.01 -10.05 -6.52
CA GLN A 74 -9.31 -11.09 -7.28
C GLN A 74 -7.79 -10.85 -7.37
N MET A 75 -7.35 -9.60 -7.29
CA MET A 75 -5.93 -9.23 -7.36
C MET A 75 -5.23 -9.37 -6.00
N LEU A 76 -6.00 -9.31 -4.90
CA LEU A 76 -5.45 -9.20 -3.54
C LEU A 76 -4.55 -10.38 -3.14
N PRO A 77 -4.88 -11.66 -3.38
CA PRO A 77 -4.02 -12.77 -2.99
C PRO A 77 -2.63 -12.69 -3.63
N GLY A 78 -2.57 -12.33 -4.92
CA GLY A 78 -1.31 -12.15 -5.64
C GLY A 78 -0.49 -10.98 -5.10
N LEU A 79 -1.16 -9.87 -4.76
CA LEU A 79 -0.52 -8.71 -4.14
C LEU A 79 0.08 -9.06 -2.77
N ILE A 80 -0.66 -9.76 -1.90
CA ILE A 80 -0.18 -10.18 -0.58
C ILE A 80 1.03 -11.09 -0.72
N ALA A 81 0.97 -12.10 -1.59
CA ALA A 81 2.07 -13.04 -1.80
C ALA A 81 3.33 -12.31 -2.29
N ALA A 82 3.20 -11.42 -3.27
CA ALA A 82 4.32 -10.62 -3.78
C ALA A 82 4.92 -9.72 -2.70
N LEU A 83 4.10 -9.07 -1.87
CA LEU A 83 4.58 -8.23 -0.77
C LEU A 83 5.30 -9.05 0.31
N GLN A 84 4.75 -10.21 0.69
CA GLN A 84 5.36 -11.10 1.68
C GLN A 84 6.73 -11.60 1.21
N GLU A 85 6.84 -12.00 -0.06
CA GLU A 85 8.09 -12.46 -0.64
C GLU A 85 9.14 -11.34 -0.72
N ASN A 86 8.76 -10.15 -1.18
CA ASN A 86 9.67 -9.00 -1.19
C ASN A 86 10.12 -8.60 0.22
N HIS A 87 9.23 -8.69 1.21
CA HIS A 87 9.58 -8.45 2.60
C HIS A 87 10.58 -9.50 3.13
N ARG A 88 10.40 -10.78 2.80
CA ARG A 88 11.36 -11.84 3.15
C ARG A 88 12.75 -11.56 2.54
N LEU A 89 12.81 -11.26 1.24
CA LEU A 89 14.05 -10.91 0.55
C LEU A 89 14.74 -9.68 1.15
N TYR A 90 13.96 -8.67 1.56
CA TYR A 90 14.46 -7.50 2.27
C TYR A 90 15.09 -7.88 3.62
N GLN A 91 14.41 -8.70 4.43
CA GLN A 91 14.92 -9.14 5.73
C GLN A 91 16.21 -9.95 5.60
N GLU A 92 16.33 -10.78 4.57
CA GLU A 92 17.55 -11.55 4.28
C GLU A 92 18.73 -10.65 3.89
N SER A 93 18.45 -9.57 3.15
CA SER A 93 19.47 -8.65 2.65
C SER A 93 19.91 -7.61 3.68
N PHE A 94 18.99 -7.12 4.52
CA PHE A 94 19.20 -5.96 5.39
C PHE A 94 19.00 -6.25 6.89
N GLY A 95 18.58 -7.47 7.24
CA GLY A 95 18.25 -7.85 8.62
C GLY A 95 16.84 -7.40 9.04
N PRO A 96 16.44 -7.70 10.29
CA PRO A 96 15.12 -7.29 10.80
C PRO A 96 15.00 -5.77 10.82
N THR A 97 13.84 -5.27 10.39
CA THR A 97 13.51 -3.85 10.51
C THR A 97 13.56 -3.44 11.98
N LYS A 98 14.48 -2.53 12.34
CA LYS A 98 14.37 -1.81 13.60
C LYS A 98 13.10 -0.96 13.49
N GLY A 99 12.04 -1.37 14.19
CA GLY A 99 10.79 -0.61 14.22
C GLY A 99 11.05 0.84 14.65
N PRO A 100 10.10 1.76 14.41
CA PRO A 100 10.22 3.12 14.90
C PRO A 100 10.49 3.09 16.41
N LEU A 101 11.58 3.73 16.85
CA LEU A 101 11.80 4.04 18.26
C LEU A 101 10.71 5.05 18.64
N HIS A 102 9.65 4.55 19.29
CA HIS A 102 8.68 5.37 20.00
C HIS A 102 9.19 5.66 21.41
#